data_AF-A0ABD3FGH1-F1
#
_entry.id   AF-A0ABD3FGH1-F1
#
_cell.length_a   1.000
_cell.length_b   1.000
_cell.length_c   1.000
_cell.angle_alpha   90.00
_cell.angle_beta   90.00
_cell.angle_gamma   90.00
#
_symmetry.space_group_name_H-M   'P 1'
#
loop_
_entity.id
_entity.type
_entity.pdbx_description
1 polymer ?
#
loop_
_entity_poly.entity_id
_entity_poly.type
_entity_poly.pdbx_seq_one_letter_code
_entity_poly.pdbx_strand_id
1 'polypeptide(L)'
;MVIVWRLFTEGEGIFNGMNADETGWNVAVPATNSTKTGTVMLTCVRNVPMHLNSTEKCQPTVKQFAGKLVEWGSENNSQSRIPSICC
;
A
#
# COMPACT_ATOMS: atom_id res chain seq x y z
N MET A 1 7.20 5.57 -17.90
CA MET A 1 8.21 5.06 -16.94
C MET A 1 7.49 4.18 -15.93
N VAL A 2 8.07 3.05 -15.53
CA VAL A 2 7.52 2.17 -14.49
C VAL A 2 8.52 2.10 -13.34
N ILE A 3 8.05 2.36 -12.12
CA ILE A 3 8.82 2.19 -10.88
C ILE A 3 8.18 1.04 -10.12
N VAL A 4 8.99 0.12 -9.63
CA VAL A 4 8.52 -1.03 -8.83
C VAL A 4 9.19 -0.94 -7.47
N TRP A 5 8.43 -1.13 -6.40
CA TRP A 5 8.96 -1.24 -5.04
C TRP A 5 8.43 -2.49 -4.35
N ARG A 6 9.19 -2.94 -3.36
CA ARG A 6 8.79 -3.96 -2.40
C ARG A 6 9.14 -3.46 -1.01
N LEU A 7 8.19 -3.53 -0.10
CA LEU A 7 8.33 -3.11 1.28
C LEU A 7 7.95 -4.29 2.18
N PHE A 8 8.80 -4.57 3.17
CA PHE A 8 8.51 -5.56 4.19
C PHE A 8 8.26 -4.83 5.51
N THR A 9 7.12 -5.10 6.14
CA THR A 9 6.72 -4.48 7.40
C THR A 9 6.58 -5.54 8.48
N GLU A 10 7.34 -5.36 9.55
CA GLU A 10 7.26 -6.20 10.76
C GLU A 10 6.56 -5.42 11.87
N GLY A 11 5.60 -6.07 12.52
CA GLY A 11 4.90 -5.52 13.68
C GLY A 11 5.72 -5.68 14.94
N GLU A 12 5.80 -4.62 15.75
CA GLU A 12 6.42 -4.65 17.07
C GLU A 12 5.38 -4.58 18.20
N GLY A 13 5.79 -4.94 19.43
CA GLY A 13 4.96 -4.83 20.63
C GLY A 13 3.72 -5.73 20.57
N ILE A 14 2.53 -5.11 20.54
CA ILE A 14 1.25 -5.84 20.44
C ILE A 14 1.09 -6.57 19.10
N PHE A 15 1.89 -6.19 18.09
CA PHE A 15 1.89 -6.82 16.78
C PHE A 15 3.09 -7.77 16.56
N ASN A 16 3.85 -8.07 17.61
CA ASN A 16 5.04 -8.90 17.53
C ASN A 16 4.71 -10.28 16.92
N GLY A 17 5.47 -10.68 15.90
CA GLY A 17 5.24 -11.92 15.15
C GLY A 17 4.28 -11.78 13.97
N MET A 18 3.71 -10.61 13.71
CA MET A 18 2.98 -10.30 12.47
C MET A 18 3.88 -9.57 11.48
N ASN A 19 3.77 -9.94 10.21
CA ASN A 19 4.41 -9.21 9.13
C ASN A 19 3.52 -9.12 7.87
N ALA A 20 3.84 -8.14 7.03
CA ALA A 20 3.22 -7.95 5.74
C ALA A 20 4.28 -7.65 4.68
N ASP A 21 4.05 -8.16 3.49
CA ASP A 21 4.84 -7.89 2.29
C ASP A 21 3.99 -7.05 1.33
N GLU A 22 4.46 -5.85 1.05
CA GLU A 22 3.86 -4.94 0.10
C GLU A 22 4.70 -4.95 -1.19
N THR A 23 4.05 -5.13 -2.34
CA THR A 23 4.65 -4.90 -3.65
C THR A 23 3.84 -3.84 -4.38
N GLY A 24 4.50 -2.80 -4.88
CA GLY A 24 3.84 -1.72 -5.58
C GLY A 24 4.49 -1.35 -6.90
N TRP A 25 3.68 -0.74 -7.76
CA TRP A 25 4.03 -0.28 -9.10
C TRP A 25 3.52 1.14 -9.31
N ASN A 26 4.37 2.00 -9.85
CA ASN A 26 4.02 3.36 -10.26
C ASN A 26 4.26 3.46 -11.77
N VAL A 27 3.24 3.90 -12.51
CA VAL A 27 3.34 4.15 -13.94
C VAL A 27 3.19 5.64 -14.18
N ALA A 28 4.26 6.28 -14.63
CA ALA A 28 4.22 7.67 -15.06
C ALA A 28 3.72 7.75 -16.51
N VAL A 29 2.58 8.41 -16.69
CA VAL A 29 1.91 8.65 -17.98
C VAL A 29 1.77 10.15 -18.24
N PRO A 30 1.84 10.61 -19.49
CA PRO A 30 1.56 12.01 -19.81
C PRO A 30 0.13 12.40 -19.42
N ALA A 31 -0.05 13.59 -18.86
CA ALA A 31 -1.37 14.16 -18.63
C ALA A 31 -1.95 14.62 -19.99
N THR A 32 -2.79 13.79 -20.60
CA THR A 32 -3.39 14.04 -21.93
C THR A 32 -4.72 14.81 -21.87
N ASN A 33 -5.27 14.97 -20.67
CA ASN A 33 -6.61 15.50 -20.38
C ASN A 33 -6.59 16.86 -19.66
N SER A 34 -5.46 17.56 -19.62
CA SER A 34 -5.34 18.89 -19.03
C SER A 34 -4.71 19.87 -20.02
N THR A 35 -5.08 21.16 -19.92
CA THR A 35 -4.53 22.25 -20.73
C THR A 35 -3.06 22.56 -20.45
N LYS A 36 -2.43 21.84 -19.49
CA LYS A 36 -1.05 22.04 -19.06
C LYS A 36 -0.27 20.75 -19.29
N THR A 37 0.90 20.87 -19.91
CA THR A 37 1.87 19.77 -19.99
C THR A 37 2.19 19.27 -18.58
N GLY A 38 1.92 18.00 -18.32
CA GLY A 38 2.11 17.38 -17.02
C GLY A 38 2.32 15.88 -17.13
N THR A 39 2.73 15.26 -16.02
CA THR A 39 2.85 13.81 -15.89
C THR A 39 1.94 13.37 -14.73
N VAL A 40 1.11 12.37 -14.97
CA VAL A 40 0.31 11.69 -13.95
C VAL A 40 1.07 10.43 -13.54
N MET A 41 1.15 10.18 -12.25
CA MET A 41 1.65 8.89 -11.73
C MET A 41 0.43 8.03 -11.41
N LEU A 42 0.41 6.77 -11.83
CA LEU A 42 -0.62 5.80 -11.47
C LEU A 42 0.01 4.79 -10.53
N THR A 43 -0.53 4.64 -9.32
CA THR A 43 0.01 3.77 -8.28
C THR A 43 -0.89 2.56 -8.10
N CYS A 44 -0.30 1.36 -8.16
CA CYS A 44 -0.95 0.09 -7.86
C CYS A 44 -0.15 -0.62 -6.77
N VAL A 45 -0.81 -1.05 -5.69
CA VAL A 45 -0.14 -1.68 -4.54
C VAL A 45 -0.85 -2.98 -4.18
N ARG A 46 -0.07 -4.05 -4.04
CA ARG A 46 -0.51 -5.37 -3.58
C ARG A 46 0.09 -5.65 -2.20
N ASN A 47 -0.77 -5.76 -1.21
CA ASN A 47 -0.40 -6.11 0.16
C ASN A 47 -0.70 -7.59 0.44
N VAL A 48 0.31 -8.36 0.84
CA VAL A 48 0.19 -9.78 1.21
C VAL A 48 0.59 -9.94 2.69
N PRO A 49 -0.37 -10.23 3.59
CA PRO A 49 -0.02 -10.63 4.95
C PRO A 49 0.61 -12.02 4.91
N MET A 50 1.91 -12.10 5.20
CA MET A 50 2.72 -13.29 4.91
C MET A 50 2.87 -14.22 6.11
N HIS A 51 2.82 -13.69 7.34
CA HIS A 51 2.91 -14.48 8.57
C HIS A 51 1.90 -14.03 9.64
N LEU A 52 0.61 -14.08 9.29
CA LEU A 52 -0.43 -14.15 10.32
C LEU A 52 -0.46 -15.61 10.81
N ASN A 53 0.16 -15.91 11.95
CA ASN A 53 0.16 -17.26 12.49
C ASN A 53 -1.29 -17.79 12.54
N SER A 54 -1.52 -18.97 11.97
CA SER A 54 -2.85 -19.53 11.69
C SER A 54 -3.74 -19.68 12.94
N THR A 55 -3.19 -19.57 14.14
CA THR A 55 -3.91 -19.56 15.42
C THR A 55 -4.63 -18.23 15.71
N GLU A 56 -4.31 -17.15 14.99
CA GLU A 56 -4.87 -15.80 15.18
C GLU A 56 -5.87 -15.39 14.09
N LYS A 57 -6.40 -16.36 13.34
CA LYS A 57 -7.31 -16.16 12.19
C LYS A 57 -8.62 -15.41 12.53
N CYS A 58 -8.87 -15.06 13.80
CA CYS A 58 -10.02 -14.28 14.25
C CYS A 58 -9.69 -13.32 15.43
N GLN A 59 -8.50 -12.72 15.45
CA GLN A 59 -8.16 -11.70 16.46
C GLN A 59 -8.43 -10.28 15.92
N PRO A 60 -9.09 -9.38 16.69
CA PRO A 60 -9.27 -7.97 16.32
C PRO A 60 -7.95 -7.26 16.01
N THR A 61 -6.84 -7.74 16.57
CA THR A 61 -5.47 -7.26 16.35
C THR A 61 -5.01 -7.40 14.89
N VAL A 62 -5.42 -8.45 14.17
CA VAL A 62 -5.09 -8.64 12.74
C VAL A 62 -5.77 -7.57 11.88
N LYS A 63 -7.05 -7.28 12.17
CA LYS A 63 -7.78 -6.20 11.48
C LYS A 63 -7.18 -4.83 11.77
N GLN A 64 -6.70 -4.61 13.00
CA GLN A 64 -6.02 -3.37 13.37
C GLN A 64 -4.68 -3.23 12.65
N PHE A 65 -3.88 -4.30 12.58
CA PHE A 65 -2.61 -4.31 11.84
C PHE A 65 -2.81 -4.03 10.34
N ALA A 66 -3.75 -4.74 9.71
CA ALA A 66 -4.11 -4.50 8.30
C ALA A 66 -4.64 -3.08 8.08
N GLY A 67 -5.49 -2.58 8.99
CA GLY A 67 -5.97 -1.20 8.95
C GLY A 67 -4.85 -0.17 9.03
N LYS A 68 -3.85 -0.40 9.88
CA LYS A 68 -2.66 0.46 10.00
C LYS A 68 -1.78 0.46 8.75
N LEU A 69 -1.63 -0.69 8.09
CA LEU A 69 -0.91 -0.77 6.82
C LEU A 69 -1.64 0.01 5.70
N VAL A 70 -2.96 -0.09 5.64
CA VAL A 70 -3.77 0.67 4.67
C VAL A 70 -3.73 2.17 4.97
N GLU A 71 -3.82 2.56 6.25
CA GLU A 71 -3.71 3.95 6.70
C GLU A 71 -2.37 4.53 6.27
N TRP A 72 -1.24 3.87 6.57
CA TRP A 72 0.10 4.27 6.12
C TRP A 72 0.15 4.41 4.59
N GLY A 73 -0.31 3.41 3.85
CA GLY A 73 -0.33 3.46 2.38
C GLY A 73 -1.15 4.64 1.83
N SER A 74 -2.23 5.03 2.53
CA SER A 74 -3.10 6.15 2.16
C SER A 74 -2.56 7.53 2.57
N GLU A 75 -1.89 7.64 3.72
CA GLU A 75 -1.31 8.90 4.20
C GLU A 75 -0.18 9.37 3.29
N ASN A 76 0.54 8.45 2.66
CA ASN A 76 1.55 8.75 1.64
C ASN A 76 0.94 9.29 0.32
N ASN A 77 -0.39 9.24 0.16
CA ASN A 77 -1.13 9.79 -0.98
C ASN A 77 -1.51 11.29 -0.77
N SER A 78 -1.27 11.85 0.42
CA SER A 78 -1.65 13.25 0.72
C SER A 78 -0.83 14.31 -0.02
N GLN A 79 0.12 13.90 -0.88
CA GLN A 79 0.76 14.80 -1.86
C GLN A 79 0.70 14.29 -3.30
N SER A 80 -0.39 13.68 -3.75
CA SER A 80 -0.86 13.84 -5.14
C SER A 80 -2.17 13.08 -5.34
N ARG A 81 -3.23 13.87 -5.55
CA ARG A 81 -4.58 13.44 -5.88
C ARG A 81 -4.54 12.51 -7.11
N ILE A 82 -4.44 11.20 -6.90
CA ILE A 82 -4.52 10.18 -7.95
C ILE A 82 -5.53 9.13 -7.47
N PRO A 83 -6.58 8.82 -8.27
CA PRO A 83 -7.65 7.94 -7.84
C PRO A 83 -7.10 6.56 -7.51
N SER A 84 -7.48 6.05 -6.35
CA SER A 84 -7.29 4.67 -5.94
C SER A 84 -8.00 3.76 -6.96
N ILE A 85 -7.28 3.29 -7.96
CA ILE A 85 -7.70 2.12 -8.72
C ILE A 85 -7.46 0.94 -7.79
N CYS A 86 -8.54 0.45 -7.18
CA CYS A 86 -8.57 -0.89 -6.63
C CYS A 86 -8.19 -1.86 -7.76
N CYS A 87 -7.07 -2.55 -7.61
CA CYS A 87 -6.86 -3.84 -8.26
C CYS A 87 -7.54 -4.93 -7.43
#